data_AF-Q6TRY4-F1
#
_entry.id   AF-Q6TRY4-F1
#
_cell.length_a   1.000
_cell.length_b   1.000
_cell.length_c   1.000
_cell.angle_alpha   90.00
_cell.angle_beta   90.00
_cell.angle_gamma   90.00
#
_symmetry.space_group_name_H-M   'P 1'
#
loop_
_entity.id
_entity.type
_entity.pdbx_description
1 polymer ?
#
loop_
_entity_poly.entity_id
_entity_poly.type
_entity_poly.pdbx_seq_one_letter_code
_entity_poly.pdbx_strand_id
1 'polypeptide(L)'
;MQYLSIVFMSLFAIDLTSANGVVVSKIDEIFVGKCEKNIKTKVPAQLCQIRKLLIDVATAETKAFGDCILKEFGYFDSNGKIDKSALAKDYSEQGFIGKDAELSSMIDDCEREFGTGINSVNYLLCITMEKDFAGVLNSRKKKEGKWQPENPVCK
;
A
#
# COMPACT_ATOMS: atom_id res chain seq x y z
N MET A 1 40.02 20.89 -17.97
CA MET A 1 39.57 19.48 -17.97
C MET A 1 39.03 19.20 -16.58
N GLN A 2 37.72 19.33 -16.33
CA GLN A 2 36.69 18.26 -16.44
C GLN A 2 37.15 17.02 -15.64
N TYR A 3 36.46 16.54 -14.61
CA TYR A 3 35.02 16.28 -14.53
C TYR A 3 34.51 16.44 -13.08
N LEU A 4 33.51 17.30 -12.86
CA LEU A 4 32.54 17.11 -11.78
C LEU A 4 31.56 16.05 -12.27
N SER A 5 31.64 14.84 -11.70
CA SER A 5 30.63 13.82 -11.92
C SER A 5 29.32 14.28 -11.28
N ILE A 6 28.42 14.81 -12.12
CA ILE A 6 27.05 15.12 -11.78
C ILE A 6 26.37 13.80 -11.42
N VAL A 7 26.14 13.59 -10.13
CA VAL A 7 25.22 12.55 -9.65
C VAL A 7 23.82 12.98 -10.10
N PHE A 8 23.32 12.39 -11.19
CA PHE A 8 21.91 12.47 -11.53
C PHE A 8 21.12 11.69 -10.49
N MET A 9 20.84 12.32 -9.35
CA MET A 9 19.66 11.99 -8.56
C MET A 9 18.46 12.35 -9.43
N SER A 10 17.92 11.37 -10.15
CA SER A 10 16.63 11.50 -10.82
C SER A 10 15.56 11.61 -9.75
N LEU A 11 15.34 12.85 -9.32
CA LEU A 11 14.24 13.33 -8.51
C LEU A 11 12.92 12.85 -9.14
N PHE A 12 12.20 12.06 -8.35
CA PHE A 12 10.75 11.88 -8.32
C PHE A 12 9.97 12.45 -9.52
N ALA A 13 9.43 11.56 -10.35
CA ALA A 13 8.19 11.89 -11.06
C ALA A 13 7.06 11.89 -10.01
N ILE A 14 6.93 13.00 -9.29
CA ILE A 14 5.77 13.27 -8.48
C ILE A 14 4.62 13.56 -9.46
N ASP A 15 3.65 12.66 -9.56
CA ASP A 15 2.32 13.02 -10.04
C ASP A 15 1.68 13.97 -9.00
N LEU A 16 2.03 15.26 -9.08
CA LEU A 16 1.41 16.39 -8.37
C LEU A 16 0.46 17.05 -9.39
N THR A 17 -0.85 16.98 -9.29
CA THR A 17 -1.63 17.85 -8.39
C THR A 17 -3.13 17.59 -8.59
N SER A 18 -3.89 17.45 -7.49
CA SER A 18 -5.17 18.16 -7.39
C SER A 18 -4.89 19.46 -6.64
N ALA A 19 -5.55 20.55 -7.00
CA ALA A 19 -5.22 21.94 -6.63
C ALA A 19 -5.18 22.26 -5.12
N ASN A 20 -5.37 21.29 -4.22
CA ASN A 20 -5.43 21.47 -2.78
C ASN A 20 -4.41 20.60 -1.99
N GLY A 21 -3.41 19.99 -2.64
CA GLY A 21 -2.34 19.26 -1.92
C GLY A 21 -2.82 18.03 -1.12
N VAL A 22 -4.05 17.56 -1.37
CA VAL A 22 -4.57 16.32 -0.80
C VAL A 22 -4.00 15.16 -1.62
N VAL A 23 -3.26 14.26 -0.97
CA VAL A 23 -2.86 12.97 -1.57
C VAL A 23 -4.13 12.21 -1.89
N VAL A 24 -4.56 12.23 -3.15
CA VAL A 24 -5.70 11.44 -3.61
C VAL A 24 -5.16 10.06 -3.92
N SER A 25 -5.37 9.11 -3.00
CA SER A 25 -5.10 7.70 -3.30
C SER A 25 -5.88 7.28 -4.53
N LYS A 26 -5.19 6.66 -5.49
CA LYS A 26 -5.79 6.00 -6.66
C LYS A 26 -6.45 4.66 -6.27
N ILE A 27 -6.31 4.22 -5.02
CA ILE A 27 -6.98 3.03 -4.48
C ILE A 27 -8.46 3.37 -4.24
N ASP A 28 -9.32 2.56 -4.83
CA ASP A 28 -10.75 2.64 -4.59
C ASP A 28 -11.06 2.13 -3.17
N GLU A 29 -12.13 2.63 -2.56
CA GLU A 29 -12.55 2.19 -1.23
C GLU A 29 -12.67 0.67 -1.15
N ILE A 30 -11.99 0.07 -0.16
CA ILE A 30 -12.09 -1.35 0.20
C ILE A 30 -12.83 -1.52 1.52
N PHE A 31 -13.50 -2.65 1.71
CA PHE A 31 -14.13 -3.03 2.98
C PHE A 31 -13.68 -4.44 3.38
N VAL A 32 -12.93 -4.54 4.47
CA VAL A 32 -12.53 -5.83 5.05
C VAL A 32 -13.09 -5.92 6.47
N GLY A 33 -14.34 -6.37 6.59
CA GLY A 33 -15.09 -6.30 7.84
C GLY A 33 -14.39 -6.92 9.06
N LYS A 34 -13.59 -7.99 8.89
CA LYS A 34 -12.80 -8.56 9.99
C LYS A 34 -11.63 -7.66 10.45
N CYS A 35 -11.05 -6.89 9.53
CA CYS A 35 -9.94 -5.99 9.83
C CYS A 35 -10.43 -4.66 10.38
N GLU A 36 -11.57 -4.17 9.92
CA GLU A 36 -12.17 -2.92 10.42
C GLU A 36 -12.58 -2.99 11.89
N LYS A 37 -12.75 -4.18 12.47
CA LYS A 37 -12.93 -4.34 13.93
C LYS A 37 -11.77 -3.76 14.75
N ASN A 38 -10.59 -3.63 14.14
CA ASN A 38 -9.45 -3.00 14.79
C ASN A 38 -9.56 -1.47 14.80
N ILE A 39 -10.40 -0.87 13.96
CA ILE A 39 -10.54 0.57 13.79
C ILE A 39 -11.67 1.11 14.68
N LYS A 40 -11.39 2.19 15.43
CA LYS A 40 -12.32 2.81 16.38
C LYS A 40 -12.96 4.09 15.85
N THR A 41 -12.37 4.72 14.83
CA THR A 41 -12.94 5.96 14.31
C THR A 41 -14.35 5.74 13.77
N LYS A 42 -15.26 6.65 14.12
CA LYS A 42 -16.60 6.73 13.55
C LYS A 42 -16.74 7.88 12.55
N VAL A 43 -15.65 8.62 12.32
CA VAL A 43 -15.62 9.77 11.42
C VAL A 43 -15.54 9.24 9.98
N PRO A 44 -16.55 9.47 9.12
CA PRO A 44 -16.58 8.88 7.78
C PRO A 44 -15.36 9.26 6.92
N ALA A 45 -14.88 10.51 7.04
CA ALA A 45 -13.70 10.96 6.32
C ALA A 45 -12.43 10.18 6.71
N GLN A 46 -12.22 9.92 8.01
CA GLN A 46 -11.07 9.14 8.48
C GLN A 46 -11.19 7.67 8.09
N LEU A 47 -12.39 7.09 8.22
CA LEU A 47 -12.65 5.72 7.78
C LEU A 47 -12.42 5.57 6.27
N CYS A 48 -12.80 6.56 5.45
CA CYS A 48 -12.50 6.58 4.03
C CYS A 48 -10.99 6.55 3.76
N GLN A 49 -10.18 7.34 4.47
CA GLN A 49 -8.72 7.32 4.32
C GLN A 49 -8.15 5.92 4.62
N ILE A 50 -8.58 5.30 5.72
CA ILE A 50 -8.17 3.95 6.11
C ILE A 50 -8.59 2.91 5.06
N ARG A 51 -9.82 2.99 4.55
CA ARG A 51 -10.33 2.12 3.47
C ARG A 51 -9.70 2.39 2.10
N LYS A 52 -8.95 3.48 1.95
CA LYS A 52 -8.08 3.74 0.79
C LYS A 52 -6.60 3.45 1.09
N LEU A 53 -6.32 2.81 2.23
CA LEU A 53 -5.00 2.49 2.74
C LEU A 53 -4.08 3.70 2.92
N LEU A 54 -4.66 4.89 3.08
CA LEU A 54 -3.93 6.11 3.42
C LEU A 54 -3.72 6.16 4.93
N ILE A 55 -2.68 5.44 5.37
CA ILE A 55 -2.31 5.29 6.78
C ILE A 55 -0.83 5.61 6.92
N ASP A 56 -0.51 6.74 7.51
CA ASP A 56 0.85 7.26 7.71
C ASP A 56 1.30 7.25 9.17
N VAL A 57 0.37 7.07 10.12
CA VAL A 57 0.67 7.00 11.56
C VAL A 57 0.55 5.57 12.10
N ALA A 58 1.64 5.06 12.66
CA ALA A 58 1.74 3.71 13.21
C ALA A 58 1.30 3.62 14.69
N THR A 59 -0.01 3.75 14.94
CA THR A 59 -0.64 3.48 16.24
C THR A 59 -0.89 1.98 16.45
N ALA A 60 -1.23 1.55 17.67
CA ALA A 60 -1.63 0.16 17.92
C ALA A 60 -2.86 -0.27 17.07
N GLU A 61 -3.79 0.66 16.86
CA GLU A 61 -5.00 0.48 16.07
C GLU A 61 -4.67 0.21 14.59
N THR A 62 -3.87 1.10 14.00
CA THR A 62 -3.50 1.05 12.59
C THR A 62 -2.53 -0.08 12.28
N LYS A 63 -1.66 -0.46 13.22
CA LYS A 63 -0.84 -1.69 13.11
C LYS A 63 -1.69 -2.94 13.10
N ALA A 64 -2.67 -3.06 14.00
CA ALA A 64 -3.56 -4.23 14.01
C ALA A 64 -4.41 -4.33 12.73
N PHE A 65 -4.88 -3.18 12.22
CA PHE A 65 -5.53 -3.12 10.91
C PHE A 65 -4.59 -3.53 9.78
N GLY A 66 -3.38 -2.95 9.72
CA GLY A 66 -2.39 -3.24 8.70
C GLY A 66 -1.96 -4.71 8.66
N ASP A 67 -1.72 -5.30 9.83
CA ASP A 67 -1.41 -6.74 9.95
C ASP A 67 -2.53 -7.60 9.39
N CYS A 68 -3.78 -7.24 9.70
CA CYS A 68 -4.95 -7.97 9.21
C CYS A 68 -5.11 -7.82 7.70
N ILE A 69 -4.92 -6.61 7.16
CA ILE A 69 -5.02 -6.33 5.72
C ILE A 69 -3.94 -7.08 4.94
N LEU A 70 -2.68 -7.00 5.36
CA LEU A 70 -1.58 -7.67 4.65
C LEU A 70 -1.72 -9.19 4.68
N LYS A 71 -2.25 -9.77 5.78
CA LYS A 71 -2.64 -11.19 5.83
C LYS A 71 -3.81 -11.52 4.93
N GLU A 72 -4.82 -10.65 4.88
CA GLU A 72 -6.00 -10.83 4.02
C GLU A 72 -5.65 -10.78 2.53
N PHE A 73 -4.69 -9.95 2.16
CA PHE A 73 -4.13 -9.89 0.81
C PHE A 73 -3.26 -11.10 0.49
N GLY A 74 -2.74 -11.78 1.52
CA GLY A 74 -1.84 -12.92 1.40
C GLY A 74 -0.37 -12.50 1.24
N TYR A 75 -0.03 -11.26 1.59
CA TYR A 75 1.34 -10.74 1.47
C TYR A 75 2.16 -10.93 2.73
N PHE A 76 1.56 -11.24 3.89
CA PHE A 76 2.30 -11.49 5.12
C PHE A 76 2.65 -12.96 5.29
N ASP A 77 3.94 -13.22 5.49
CA ASP A 77 4.46 -14.52 5.88
C ASP A 77 4.23 -14.81 7.37
N SER A 78 4.65 -15.99 7.84
CA SER A 78 4.52 -16.38 9.25
C SER A 78 5.37 -15.54 10.21
N ASN A 79 6.34 -14.77 9.71
CA ASN A 79 7.22 -13.91 10.49
C ASN A 79 6.74 -12.45 10.53
N GLY A 80 5.62 -12.13 9.85
CA GLY A 80 5.13 -10.76 9.73
C GLY A 80 5.96 -9.90 8.77
N LYS A 81 6.66 -10.53 7.83
CA LYS A 81 7.35 -9.88 6.71
C LYS A 81 6.53 -10.01 5.43
N ILE A 82 6.88 -9.21 4.43
CA ILE A 82 6.27 -9.32 3.10
C ILE A 82 6.83 -10.55 2.38
N ASP A 83 5.94 -11.48 2.04
CA ASP A 83 6.19 -12.51 1.04
C ASP A 83 6.24 -11.85 -0.35
N LYS A 84 7.47 -11.57 -0.78
CA LYS A 84 7.75 -10.93 -2.07
C LYS A 84 7.23 -11.74 -3.26
N SER A 85 7.25 -13.06 -3.16
CA SER A 85 6.75 -13.94 -4.21
C SER A 85 5.23 -13.88 -4.30
N ALA A 86 4.52 -13.84 -3.17
CA ALA A 86 3.08 -13.65 -3.15
C ALA A 86 2.67 -12.27 -3.71
N LEU A 87 3.40 -11.21 -3.36
CA LEU A 87 3.15 -9.86 -3.89
C LEU A 87 3.36 -9.82 -5.42
N ALA A 88 4.49 -10.32 -5.92
CA ALA A 88 4.77 -10.35 -7.35
C ALA A 88 3.76 -11.22 -8.13
N LYS A 89 3.35 -12.34 -7.54
CA LYS A 89 2.31 -13.20 -8.11
C LYS A 89 0.98 -12.45 -8.27
N ASP A 90 0.55 -11.68 -7.28
CA ASP A 90 -0.70 -10.93 -7.38
C ASP A 90 -0.63 -9.88 -8.50
N TYR A 91 0.48 -9.15 -8.61
CA TYR A 91 0.72 -8.23 -9.73
C TYR A 91 0.56 -8.94 -11.08
N SER A 92 1.21 -10.10 -11.25
CA SER A 92 1.09 -10.88 -12.48
C SER A 92 -0.34 -11.37 -12.74
N GLU A 93 -1.09 -11.78 -11.71
CA GLU A 93 -2.47 -12.26 -11.84
C GLU A 93 -3.47 -11.15 -12.19
N GLN A 94 -3.12 -9.90 -11.91
CA GLN A 94 -3.85 -8.70 -12.33
C GLN A 94 -3.33 -8.10 -13.65
N GLY A 95 -2.36 -8.73 -14.31
CA GLY A 95 -1.85 -8.33 -15.63
C GLY A 95 -0.63 -7.40 -15.62
N PHE A 96 -0.03 -7.16 -14.45
CA PHE A 96 1.21 -6.39 -14.30
C PHE A 96 2.41 -7.33 -14.31
N ILE A 97 2.93 -7.60 -15.51
CA ILE A 97 3.98 -8.61 -15.74
C ILE A 97 5.39 -8.00 -15.59
N GLY A 98 6.35 -8.82 -15.14
CA GLY A 98 7.78 -8.46 -15.11
C GLY A 98 8.17 -7.55 -13.96
N LYS A 99 7.40 -7.59 -12.87
CA LYS A 99 7.53 -6.68 -11.71
C LYS A 99 8.35 -7.25 -10.56
N ASP A 100 8.71 -8.53 -10.63
CA ASP A 100 9.32 -9.30 -9.55
C ASP A 100 10.57 -8.62 -8.96
N ALA A 101 11.51 -8.18 -9.80
CA ALA A 101 12.74 -7.53 -9.36
C ALA A 101 12.51 -6.13 -8.78
N GLU A 102 11.61 -5.35 -9.40
CA GLU A 102 11.22 -4.00 -8.94
C GLU A 102 10.57 -4.08 -7.56
N LEU A 103 9.59 -4.98 -7.41
CA LEU A 103 8.88 -5.21 -6.14
C LEU A 103 9.81 -5.76 -5.06
N SER A 104 10.69 -6.71 -5.40
CA SER A 104 11.66 -7.23 -4.43
C SER A 104 12.59 -6.13 -3.93
N SER A 105 13.13 -5.31 -4.83
CA SER A 105 14.01 -4.19 -4.47
C SER A 105 13.30 -3.17 -3.60
N MET A 106 12.06 -2.80 -3.95
CA MET A 106 11.25 -1.88 -3.16
C MET A 106 11.05 -2.38 -1.73
N ILE A 107 10.76 -3.68 -1.54
CA ILE A 107 10.63 -4.25 -0.20
C ILE A 107 11.97 -4.26 0.54
N ASP A 108 13.08 -4.56 -0.14
CA ASP A 108 14.42 -4.50 0.46
C ASP A 108 14.82 -3.09 0.88
N ASP A 109 14.49 -2.08 0.07
CA ASP A 109 14.72 -0.67 0.39
C ASP A 109 13.84 -0.25 1.58
N CYS A 110 12.57 -0.67 1.61
CA CYS A 110 11.66 -0.44 2.73
C CYS A 110 12.19 -1.05 4.05
N GLU A 111 12.61 -2.32 4.03
CA GLU A 111 13.19 -2.98 5.21
C GLU A 111 14.49 -2.31 5.68
N ARG A 112 15.29 -1.79 4.74
CA ARG A 112 16.52 -1.05 5.07
C ARG A 112 16.23 0.31 5.69
N GLU A 113 15.25 1.04 5.17
CA GLU A 113 14.87 2.37 5.65
C GLU A 113 14.29 2.32 7.06
N PHE A 114 13.36 1.41 7.33
CA PHE A 114 12.72 1.29 8.64
C PHE A 114 13.49 0.39 9.62
N GLY A 115 14.42 -0.42 9.13
CA GLY A 115 15.27 -1.29 9.93
C GLY A 115 14.48 -2.26 10.81
N THR A 116 15.01 -2.55 12.00
CA THR A 116 14.40 -3.49 12.96
C THR A 116 13.06 -3.01 13.54
N GLY A 117 12.69 -1.74 13.31
CA GLY A 117 11.42 -1.15 13.76
C GLY A 117 10.30 -1.24 12.74
N ILE A 118 10.54 -1.89 11.58
CA ILE A 118 9.52 -2.04 10.55
C ILE A 118 8.28 -2.77 11.07
N ASN A 119 7.11 -2.33 10.61
CA ASN A 119 5.82 -2.90 10.96
C ASN A 119 4.86 -2.83 9.76
N SER A 120 3.66 -3.36 9.89
CA SER A 120 2.67 -3.41 8.81
C SER A 120 2.27 -2.06 8.24
N VAL A 121 2.23 -0.98 9.03
CA VAL A 121 1.92 0.36 8.51
C VAL A 121 3.04 0.84 7.59
N ASN A 122 4.30 0.58 7.97
CA ASN A 122 5.45 0.93 7.13
C ASN A 122 5.45 0.12 5.82
N TYR A 123 5.15 -1.18 5.88
CA TYR A 123 5.03 -2.00 4.66
C TYR A 123 3.87 -1.53 3.77
N LEU A 124 2.71 -1.21 4.35
CA LEU A 124 1.60 -0.63 3.59
C LEU A 124 1.99 0.70 2.95
N LEU A 125 2.70 1.57 3.66
CA LEU A 125 3.19 2.83 3.11
C LEU A 125 4.06 2.57 1.87
N CYS A 126 5.06 1.70 1.98
CA CYS A 126 5.95 1.37 0.85
C CYS A 126 5.18 0.79 -0.34
N ILE A 127 4.28 -0.17 -0.10
CA ILE A 127 3.53 -0.86 -1.16
C ILE A 127 2.51 0.09 -1.81
N THR A 128 1.81 0.92 -1.04
CA THR A 128 0.81 1.85 -1.56
C THR A 128 1.42 3.02 -2.33
N MET A 129 2.70 3.31 -2.10
CA MET A 129 3.48 4.27 -2.90
C MET A 129 4.00 3.69 -4.21
N GLU A 130 4.00 2.37 -4.39
CA GLU A 130 4.32 1.75 -5.67
C GLU A 130 3.25 2.14 -6.70
N LYS A 131 3.70 2.62 -7.86
CA LYS A 131 2.86 3.30 -8.86
C LYS A 131 1.72 2.43 -9.39
N ASP A 132 1.90 1.12 -9.47
CA ASP A 132 0.97 0.18 -10.08
C ASP A 132 0.08 -0.51 -9.01
N PHE A 133 0.41 -0.41 -7.72
CA PHE A 133 -0.29 -1.11 -6.64
C PHE A 133 -1.79 -0.79 -6.60
N ALA A 134 -2.15 0.48 -6.79
CA ALA A 134 -3.54 0.88 -6.86
C ALA A 134 -4.30 0.16 -7.99
N GLY A 135 -3.67 0.00 -9.15
CA GLY A 135 -4.22 -0.74 -10.27
C GLY A 135 -4.38 -2.22 -9.96
N VAL A 136 -3.40 -2.83 -9.28
CA VAL A 136 -3.45 -4.24 -8.83
C VAL A 136 -4.61 -4.45 -7.86
N LEU A 137 -4.67 -3.68 -6.78
CA LEU A 137 -5.69 -3.84 -5.75
C LEU A 137 -7.11 -3.60 -6.29
N ASN A 138 -7.29 -2.56 -7.11
CA ASN A 138 -8.59 -2.26 -7.72
C ASN A 138 -9.02 -3.36 -8.70
N SER A 139 -8.09 -3.89 -9.51
CA SER A 139 -8.36 -4.98 -10.45
C SER A 139 -8.75 -6.26 -9.71
N ARG A 140 -8.01 -6.60 -8.64
CA ARG A 140 -8.30 -7.75 -7.79
C ARG A 140 -9.67 -7.65 -7.13
N LYS A 141 -9.96 -6.50 -6.50
CA LYS A 141 -11.27 -6.21 -5.88
C LYS A 141 -12.41 -6.42 -6.88
N LYS A 142 -12.27 -5.87 -8.09
CA LYS A 142 -13.27 -6.00 -9.16
C LYS A 142 -13.43 -7.44 -9.64
N LYS A 143 -12.32 -8.17 -9.83
CA LYS A 143 -12.30 -9.55 -10.35
C LYS A 143 -12.88 -10.55 -9.36
N GLU A 144 -12.53 -10.42 -8.08
CA GLU A 144 -13.00 -11.33 -7.02
C GLU A 144 -14.36 -10.92 -6.46
N GLY A 145 -14.80 -9.67 -6.66
CA GLY A 145 -15.95 -9.07 -5.95
C GLY A 145 -15.73 -8.92 -4.44
N LYS A 146 -14.58 -9.39 -3.95
CA LYS A 146 -14.17 -9.38 -2.56
C LYS A 146 -13.74 -7.97 -2.17
N TRP A 147 -14.04 -7.59 -0.94
CA TRP A 147 -13.74 -6.27 -0.36
C TRP A 147 -14.49 -5.07 -0.98
N GLN A 148 -15.52 -5.31 -1.78
CA GLN A 148 -16.42 -4.25 -2.22
C GLN A 148 -17.23 -3.73 -1.01
N PRO A 149 -17.23 -2.42 -0.72
CA PRO A 149 -18.10 -1.87 0.32
C PRO A 149 -19.56 -1.91 -0.12
N GLU A 150 -20.44 -2.54 0.67
CA GLU A 150 -21.90 -2.46 0.49
C GLU A 150 -22.42 -1.05 0.78
N ASN A 151 -21.82 -0.38 1.77
CA ASN A 151 -22.11 0.99 2.16
C ASN A 151 -20.82 1.81 2.11
N PRO A 152 -20.47 2.37 0.93
CA PRO A 152 -19.29 3.21 0.77
C PRO A 152 -19.37 4.45 1.67
N VAL A 153 -18.24 4.79 2.31
CA VAL A 153 -18.11 6.00 3.13
C VAL A 153 -17.28 7.08 2.48
N CYS A 154 -16.55 6.74 1.40
CA CYS A 154 -15.86 7.69 0.55
C CYS A 154 -16.87 8.36 -0.39
N LYS A 155 -17.20 9.63 -0.11
CA LYS A 155 -18.06 10.48 -0.94
C LYS A 155 -17.26 11.36 -1.87
#